data_AF-A0A951KRX0-F1
#
_entry.id   AF-A0A951KRX0-F1
#
_cell.length_a   1.000
_cell.length_b   1.000
_cell.length_c   1.000
_cell.angle_alpha   90.00
_cell.angle_beta   90.00
_cell.angle_gamma   90.00
#
_symmetry.space_group_name_H-M   'P 1'
#
loop_
_entity.id
_entity.type
_entity.pdbx_description
1 polymer ?
#
loop_
_entity_poly.entity_id
_entity_poly.type
_entity_poly.pdbx_seq_one_letter_code
_entity_poly.pdbx_strand_id
1 'polypeptide(L)'
;MTGLPAAVVTAAAHHGSSIGSTVDSLLDSAGTFLSQLANLGWVALIIGLALFAVYLLLRSRALWAALRAAYPGERIRWRDVWGAYMVGYAINNVFPLGGGSIAQLFLTRVAIPPASYPTVATGLATGVIFDWFAGLLVMCFAFTQGVFPKPPDFSKLPAFDISFFASHMRFTLLVVTVAGMAFLVGFALLSARVKAFWGRVRQGLEIVRDFPRYRREMASWQLASWVARFASYWALLDAFHIGGSVRNVLLVLAVQVIASVFPFTPGGAGVQQALLLT
;
A
#
# COMPACT_ATOMS: atom_id res chain seq x y z
N MET A 1 -57.83 17.57 34.83
CA MET A 1 -58.18 18.75 34.02
C MET A 1 -56.88 19.46 33.65
N THR A 2 -56.32 19.13 32.47
CA THR A 2 -56.27 20.01 31.27
C THR A 2 -55.10 21.00 31.34
N GLY A 3 -54.08 20.97 30.49
CA GLY A 3 -53.82 20.15 29.30
C GLY A 3 -52.41 20.39 28.75
N LEU A 4 -51.99 19.48 27.86
CA LEU A 4 -50.89 19.70 26.89
C LEU A 4 -51.29 20.81 25.90
N PRO A 5 -50.30 21.46 25.26
CA PRO A 5 -50.17 21.18 23.84
C PRO A 5 -48.73 21.15 23.28
N ALA A 6 -48.65 20.43 22.15
CA ALA A 6 -47.84 20.67 20.96
C ALA A 6 -46.33 20.36 20.98
N ALA A 7 -46.02 19.20 20.40
CA ALA A 7 -44.79 18.94 19.68
C ALA A 7 -44.55 20.00 18.58
N VAL A 8 -43.33 20.52 18.52
CA VAL A 8 -42.77 21.15 17.32
C VAL A 8 -41.46 20.43 16.99
N VAL A 9 -41.60 19.47 16.08
CA VAL A 9 -40.74 19.19 14.94
C VAL A 9 -39.32 19.82 14.95
N THR A 10 -38.34 18.92 14.92
CA THR A 10 -37.01 19.05 14.31
C THR A 10 -36.89 20.09 13.19
N ALA A 11 -36.02 21.08 13.37
CA ALA A 11 -35.43 21.80 12.25
C ALA A 11 -33.90 21.72 12.39
N ALA A 12 -33.31 20.86 11.57
CA ALA A 12 -31.89 20.84 11.29
C ALA A 12 -31.45 22.22 10.78
N ALA A 13 -30.78 22.99 11.64
CA ALA A 13 -30.04 24.16 11.18
C ALA A 13 -28.66 23.69 10.71
N HIS A 14 -28.64 23.17 9.47
CA HIS A 14 -27.46 23.18 8.62
C HIS A 14 -26.95 24.63 8.53
N HIS A 15 -26.06 25.02 9.44
CA HIS A 15 -25.21 26.18 9.21
C HIS A 15 -24.22 25.76 8.13
N GLY A 16 -24.49 26.19 6.90
CA GLY A 16 -23.56 26.08 5.80
C GLY A 16 -22.23 26.66 6.23
N SER A 17 -21.23 25.80 6.37
CA SER A 17 -19.83 26.20 6.50
C SER A 17 -19.53 27.12 5.33
N SER A 18 -19.46 28.43 5.61
CA SER A 18 -19.02 29.41 4.63
C SER A 18 -17.69 28.94 4.07
N ILE A 19 -17.51 29.06 2.75
CA ILE A 19 -16.22 28.75 2.12
C ILE A 19 -15.09 29.51 2.84
N GLY A 20 -15.39 30.72 3.37
CA GLY A 20 -14.48 31.49 4.23
C GLY A 20 -14.09 30.76 5.52
N SER A 21 -15.04 30.23 6.31
CA SER A 21 -14.70 29.50 7.55
C SER A 21 -13.93 28.21 7.30
N THR A 22 -14.18 27.55 6.17
CA THR A 22 -13.42 26.38 5.76
C THR A 22 -12.01 26.77 5.34
N VAL A 23 -11.85 27.85 4.57
CA VAL A 23 -10.54 28.39 4.16
C VAL A 23 -9.75 28.89 5.36
N ASP A 24 -10.37 29.59 6.30
CA ASP A 24 -9.73 30.07 7.52
C ASP A 24 -9.31 28.89 8.41
N SER A 25 -10.15 27.88 8.59
CA SER A 25 -9.76 26.67 9.33
C SER A 25 -8.63 25.88 8.63
N LEU A 26 -8.61 25.86 7.29
CA LEU A 26 -7.54 25.23 6.51
C LEU A 26 -6.23 26.02 6.63
N LEU A 27 -6.29 27.35 6.62
CA LEU A 27 -5.14 28.23 6.78
C LEU A 27 -4.59 28.19 8.20
N ASP A 28 -5.45 28.14 9.23
CA ASP A 28 -5.04 27.98 10.63
C ASP A 28 -4.47 26.58 10.90
N SER A 29 -5.06 25.54 10.31
CA SER A 29 -4.52 24.18 10.37
C SER A 29 -3.17 24.09 9.65
N ALA A 30 -3.04 24.73 8.48
CA ALA A 30 -1.79 24.82 7.75
C ALA A 30 -0.75 25.64 8.52
N GLY A 31 -1.13 26.73 9.19
CA GLY A 31 -0.28 27.56 10.04
C GLY A 31 0.20 26.83 11.28
N THR A 32 -0.67 26.05 11.92
CA THR A 32 -0.32 25.20 13.06
C THR A 32 0.60 24.06 12.64
N PHE A 33 0.33 23.44 11.48
CA PHE A 33 1.20 22.45 10.86
C PHE A 33 2.58 23.03 10.50
N LEU A 34 2.62 24.22 9.90
CA LEU A 34 3.84 24.95 9.54
C LEU A 34 4.64 25.35 10.79
N SER A 35 3.97 25.74 11.87
CA SER A 35 4.59 26.08 13.15
C SER A 35 5.15 24.83 13.86
N GLN A 36 4.46 23.69 13.75
CA GLN A 36 4.99 22.40 14.17
C GLN A 36 6.15 21.95 13.29
N LEU A 37 6.12 22.22 11.97
CA LEU A 37 7.25 22.01 11.05
C LEU A 37 8.45 22.94 11.36
N ALA A 38 8.20 24.14 11.86
CA ALA A 38 9.25 25.07 12.25
C ALA A 38 10.01 24.58 13.51
N ASN A 39 9.35 23.79 14.36
CA ASN A 39 9.94 23.16 15.55
C ASN A 39 10.37 21.71 15.29
N LEU A 40 10.36 21.25 14.04
CA LEU A 40 10.74 19.91 13.64
C LEU A 40 12.26 19.77 13.60
N GLY A 41 12.77 18.58 13.94
CA GLY A 41 14.16 18.22 13.68
C GLY A 41 14.43 18.14 12.18
N TRP A 42 14.69 19.27 11.51
CA TRP A 42 14.90 19.36 10.05
C TRP A 42 15.95 18.36 9.55
N VAL A 43 16.99 18.12 10.34
CA VAL A 43 18.03 17.11 10.04
C VAL A 43 17.43 15.71 9.99
N ALA A 44 16.63 15.33 10.99
CA ALA A 44 15.96 14.03 11.04
C ALA A 44 14.91 13.89 9.92
N LEU A 45 14.21 14.97 9.56
CA LEU A 45 13.27 14.97 8.44
C LEU A 45 13.97 14.76 7.09
N ILE A 46 15.07 15.47 6.84
CA ILE A 46 15.86 15.31 5.60
C ILE A 46 16.44 13.90 5.52
N ILE A 47 16.97 13.38 6.63
CA ILE A 47 17.47 12.00 6.70
C ILE A 47 16.33 11.01 6.42
N GLY A 48 15.17 11.20 7.05
CA GLY A 48 13.99 10.37 6.83
C GLY A 48 13.54 10.35 5.37
N LEU A 49 13.50 11.50 4.71
CA LEU A 49 13.15 11.62 3.30
C LEU A 49 14.22 11.01 2.38
N ALA A 50 15.50 11.22 2.68
CA ALA A 50 16.61 10.64 1.93
C ALA A 50 16.59 9.11 2.02
N LEU A 51 16.38 8.55 3.22
CA LEU A 51 16.23 7.11 3.43
C LEU A 51 14.98 6.57 2.72
N PHE A 52 13.90 7.34 2.66
CA PHE A 52 12.70 6.96 1.91
C PHE A 52 12.96 6.89 0.41
N ALA A 53 13.69 7.87 -0.14
CA ALA A 53 14.11 7.85 -1.53
C ALA A 53 15.04 6.66 -1.82
N VAL A 54 15.98 6.38 -0.92
CA VAL A 54 16.86 5.19 -1.00
C VAL A 54 16.02 3.90 -0.98
N TYR A 55 15.01 3.80 -0.12
CA TYR A 55 14.07 2.68 -0.10
C TYR A 55 13.44 2.44 -1.48
N LEU A 56 12.89 3.49 -2.11
CA LEU A 56 12.26 3.39 -3.43
C LEU A 56 13.25 2.95 -4.52
N LEU A 57 14.50 3.44 -4.45
CA LEU A 57 15.57 3.06 -5.37
C LEU A 57 15.97 1.59 -5.20
N LEU A 58 16.22 1.15 -3.96
CA LEU A 58 16.59 -0.23 -3.64
C LEU A 58 15.48 -1.21 -4.06
N ARG A 59 14.22 -0.85 -3.80
CA ARG A 59 13.06 -1.65 -4.20
C ARG A 59 12.95 -1.78 -5.73
N SER A 60 13.14 -0.69 -6.46
CA SER A 60 13.17 -0.75 -7.93
C SER A 60 14.31 -1.64 -8.45
N ARG A 61 15.44 -1.70 -7.71
CA ARG A 61 16.60 -2.52 -8.08
C ARG A 61 16.32 -4.02 -7.92
N ALA A 62 15.63 -4.40 -6.85
CA ALA A 62 15.15 -5.77 -6.65
C ALA A 62 14.20 -6.21 -7.77
N LEU A 63 13.25 -5.35 -8.16
CA LEU A 63 12.32 -5.63 -9.25
C LEU A 63 13.03 -5.76 -10.61
N TRP A 64 14.02 -4.91 -10.86
CA TRP A 64 14.84 -5.00 -12.07
C TRP A 64 15.67 -6.29 -12.12
N ALA A 65 16.20 -6.76 -10.98
CA ALA A 65 16.89 -8.04 -10.91
C ALA A 65 15.95 -9.21 -11.27
N ALA A 66 14.72 -9.21 -10.76
CA ALA A 66 13.69 -10.19 -11.11
C ALA A 66 13.38 -10.20 -12.62
N LEU A 67 13.21 -9.02 -13.22
CA LEU A 67 12.94 -8.90 -14.67
C LEU A 67 14.13 -9.32 -15.53
N ARG A 68 15.36 -9.00 -15.10
CA ARG A 68 16.59 -9.43 -15.78
C ARG A 68 16.77 -10.95 -15.74
N ALA A 69 16.39 -11.58 -14.63
CA ALA A 69 16.41 -13.03 -14.53
C ALA A 69 15.36 -13.69 -15.44
N ALA A 70 14.20 -13.06 -15.62
CA ALA A 70 13.15 -13.54 -16.54
C ALA A 70 13.50 -13.35 -18.03
N TYR A 71 14.34 -12.35 -18.37
CA TYR A 71 14.80 -12.06 -19.73
C TYR A 71 16.34 -11.96 -19.82
N PRO A 72 17.07 -13.09 -19.75
CA PRO A 72 18.54 -13.08 -19.72
C PRO A 72 19.17 -12.56 -21.02
N GLY A 73 18.46 -12.66 -22.15
CA GLY A 73 18.95 -12.21 -23.46
C GLY A 73 18.74 -10.71 -23.75
N GLU A 74 18.00 -10.00 -22.91
CA GLU A 74 17.61 -8.61 -23.17
C GLU A 74 18.32 -7.60 -22.27
N ARG A 75 18.73 -6.48 -22.86
CA ARG A 75 19.38 -5.38 -22.13
C ARG A 75 18.34 -4.47 -21.49
N ILE A 76 17.76 -4.90 -20.39
CA ILE A 76 16.80 -4.10 -19.62
C ILE A 76 17.54 -2.96 -18.89
N ARG A 77 17.21 -1.71 -19.24
CA ARG A 77 17.74 -0.53 -18.54
C ARG A 77 16.99 -0.36 -17.21
N TRP A 78 17.75 -0.13 -16.14
CA TRP A 78 17.16 0.06 -14.82
C TRP A 78 16.29 1.32 -14.73
N ARG A 79 16.62 2.38 -15.47
CA ARG A 79 15.87 3.64 -15.50
C ARG A 79 14.43 3.46 -15.97
N ASP A 80 14.20 2.54 -16.91
CA ASP A 80 12.87 2.31 -17.47
C ASP A 80 11.97 1.56 -16.46
N VAL A 81 12.52 0.58 -15.77
CA VAL A 81 11.84 -0.13 -14.67
C VAL A 81 11.60 0.79 -13.47
N TRP A 82 12.59 1.63 -13.13
CA TRP A 82 12.46 2.61 -12.06
C TRP A 82 11.38 3.65 -12.38
N GLY A 83 11.35 4.18 -13.62
CA GLY A 83 10.30 5.10 -14.06
C GLY A 83 8.90 4.48 -14.00
N ALA A 84 8.76 3.24 -14.50
CA ALA A 84 7.49 2.50 -14.39
C ALA A 84 7.06 2.29 -12.93
N TYR A 85 8.01 1.99 -12.04
CA TYR A 85 7.76 1.83 -10.61
C TYR A 85 7.35 3.16 -9.94
N MET A 86 8.02 4.26 -10.25
CA MET A 86 7.68 5.59 -9.72
C MET A 86 6.30 6.06 -10.18
N VAL A 87 5.96 5.84 -11.46
CA VAL A 87 4.63 6.14 -11.98
C VAL A 87 3.58 5.28 -11.30
N GLY A 88 3.84 3.98 -11.15
CA GLY A 88 2.96 3.10 -10.39
C GLY A 88 2.76 3.56 -8.95
N TYR A 89 3.84 3.95 -8.27
CA TYR A 89 3.79 4.46 -6.91
C TYR A 89 2.98 5.77 -6.81
N ALA A 90 3.22 6.71 -7.72
CA ALA A 90 2.48 7.98 -7.77
C ALA A 90 0.99 7.77 -8.03
N ILE A 91 0.65 6.94 -9.02
CA ILE A 91 -0.75 6.62 -9.35
C ILE A 91 -1.43 5.92 -8.17
N ASN A 92 -0.75 5.03 -7.45
CA ASN A 92 -1.34 4.36 -6.29
C ASN A 92 -1.67 5.30 -5.12
N ASN A 93 -0.98 6.44 -5.04
CA ASN A 93 -1.29 7.47 -4.05
C ASN A 93 -2.48 8.35 -4.46
N VAL A 94 -2.86 8.36 -5.75
CA VAL A 94 -3.96 9.19 -6.29
C VAL A 94 -5.21 8.36 -6.55
N PHE A 95 -5.06 7.17 -7.13
CA PHE A 95 -6.14 6.30 -7.56
C PHE A 95 -6.30 5.08 -6.65
N PRO A 96 -7.52 4.77 -6.19
CA PRO A 96 -7.79 3.56 -5.41
C PRO A 96 -7.74 2.27 -6.27
N LEU A 97 -7.89 1.11 -5.64
CA LEU A 97 -8.02 -0.22 -6.27
C LEU A 97 -6.74 -0.74 -6.97
N GLY A 98 -5.57 -0.26 -6.56
CA GLY A 98 -4.30 -0.76 -7.10
C GLY A 98 -4.03 -0.38 -8.55
N GLY A 99 -4.66 0.69 -9.05
CA GLY A 99 -4.43 1.21 -10.42
C GLY A 99 -2.96 1.50 -10.71
N GLY A 100 -2.17 1.83 -9.69
CA GLY A 100 -0.73 1.99 -9.80
C GLY A 100 0.02 0.72 -10.20
N SER A 101 -0.43 -0.45 -9.73
CA SER A 101 0.17 -1.74 -10.09
C SER A 101 -0.08 -2.09 -11.57
N ILE A 102 -1.26 -1.74 -12.08
CA ILE A 102 -1.61 -1.91 -13.50
C ILE A 102 -0.76 -0.99 -14.37
N ALA A 103 -0.62 0.28 -13.97
CA ALA A 103 0.22 1.24 -14.68
C ALA A 103 1.70 0.80 -14.69
N GLN A 104 2.22 0.34 -13.55
CA GLN A 104 3.56 -0.21 -13.46
C GLN A 104 3.74 -1.40 -14.40
N LEU A 105 2.80 -2.36 -14.39
CA LEU A 105 2.83 -3.54 -15.26
C LEU A 105 2.85 -3.15 -16.73
N PHE A 106 1.96 -2.24 -17.14
CA PHE A 106 1.85 -1.78 -18.52
C PHE A 106 3.14 -1.08 -18.98
N LEU A 107 3.62 -0.09 -18.21
CA LEU A 107 4.83 0.66 -18.55
C LEU A 107 6.07 -0.24 -18.59
N THR A 108 6.19 -1.17 -17.65
CA THR A 108 7.31 -2.14 -17.62
C THR A 108 7.27 -3.06 -18.84
N ARG A 109 6.09 -3.51 -19.25
CA ARG A 109 5.94 -4.33 -20.46
C ARG A 109 6.26 -3.54 -21.72
N VAL A 110 5.83 -2.29 -21.83
CA VAL A 110 6.11 -1.43 -23.00
C VAL A 110 7.62 -1.14 -23.12
N ALA A 111 8.31 -1.02 -21.98
CA ALA A 111 9.76 -0.81 -21.94
C ALA A 111 10.59 -2.03 -22.39
N ILE A 112 10.01 -3.24 -22.44
CA ILE A 112 10.73 -4.47 -22.79
C ILE A 112 10.05 -5.09 -24.02
N PRO A 113 10.60 -4.92 -25.24
CA PRO A 113 9.92 -5.31 -26.48
C PRO A 113 9.46 -6.78 -26.58
N PRO A 114 10.28 -7.79 -26.19
CA PRO A 114 9.81 -9.19 -26.22
C PRO A 114 8.93 -9.55 -25.01
N ALA A 115 8.65 -8.60 -24.11
CA ALA A 115 7.99 -8.94 -22.86
C ALA A 115 6.50 -9.24 -23.01
N SER A 116 6.10 -10.29 -22.31
CA SER A 116 4.71 -10.68 -22.17
C SER A 116 4.13 -10.21 -20.85
N TYR A 117 2.84 -9.85 -20.84
CA TYR A 117 2.13 -9.46 -19.62
C TYR A 117 2.24 -10.50 -18.48
N PRO A 118 2.07 -11.82 -18.73
CA PRO A 118 2.19 -12.82 -17.67
C PRO A 118 3.59 -12.88 -17.05
N THR A 119 4.64 -12.79 -17.87
CA THR A 119 6.03 -12.85 -17.38
C THR A 119 6.41 -11.61 -16.58
N VAL A 120 6.00 -10.42 -17.03
CA VAL A 120 6.25 -9.18 -16.28
C VAL A 120 5.45 -9.17 -14.98
N ALA A 121 4.17 -9.55 -15.02
CA ALA A 121 3.32 -9.62 -13.82
C ALA A 121 3.89 -10.56 -12.77
N THR A 122 4.34 -11.75 -13.18
CA THR A 122 4.92 -12.75 -12.25
C THR A 122 6.31 -12.36 -11.76
N GLY A 123 7.12 -11.73 -12.60
CA GLY A 123 8.40 -11.14 -12.18
C GLY A 123 8.22 -10.03 -11.12
N LEU A 124 7.25 -9.13 -11.32
CA LEU A 124 6.92 -8.09 -10.34
C LEU A 124 6.29 -8.69 -9.06
N ALA A 125 5.41 -9.69 -9.20
CA ALA A 125 4.78 -10.39 -8.08
C ALA A 125 5.80 -11.13 -7.20
N THR A 126 6.96 -11.47 -7.73
CA THR A 126 8.03 -12.08 -6.93
C THR A 126 8.48 -11.14 -5.80
N GLY A 127 8.48 -9.83 -6.03
CA GLY A 127 8.77 -8.86 -4.97
C GLY A 127 7.70 -8.90 -3.88
N VAL A 128 6.44 -9.09 -4.25
CA VAL A 128 5.34 -9.14 -3.30
C VAL A 128 5.50 -10.30 -2.32
N ILE A 129 6.00 -11.47 -2.75
CA ILE A 129 6.22 -12.63 -1.86
C ILE A 129 7.10 -12.29 -0.66
N PHE A 130 8.25 -11.65 -0.90
CA PHE A 130 9.14 -11.24 0.19
C PHE A 130 8.51 -10.17 1.08
N ASP A 131 7.77 -9.23 0.48
CA ASP A 131 7.07 -8.20 1.25
C ASP A 131 6.00 -8.79 2.17
N TRP A 132 5.28 -9.84 1.72
CA TRP A 132 4.36 -10.58 2.57
C TRP A 132 5.07 -11.31 3.71
N PHE A 133 6.22 -11.92 3.44
CA PHE A 133 7.02 -12.56 4.48
C PHE A 133 7.51 -11.56 5.53
N ALA A 134 8.09 -10.44 5.11
CA ALA A 134 8.53 -9.38 6.00
C ALA A 134 7.35 -8.73 6.74
N GLY A 135 6.24 -8.49 6.04
CA GLY A 135 5.01 -7.97 6.62
C GLY A 135 4.42 -8.91 7.66
N LEU A 136 4.45 -10.22 7.43
CA LEU A 136 4.04 -11.24 8.40
C LEU A 136 4.92 -11.20 9.66
N LEU A 137 6.24 -11.10 9.50
CA LEU A 137 7.15 -10.97 10.66
C LEU A 137 6.86 -9.72 11.48
N VAL A 138 6.65 -8.58 10.82
CA VAL A 138 6.26 -7.32 11.48
C VAL A 138 4.90 -7.47 12.17
N MET A 139 3.95 -8.15 11.54
CA MET A 139 2.63 -8.40 12.09
C MET A 139 2.69 -9.30 13.33
N CYS A 140 3.42 -10.42 13.26
CA CYS A 140 3.65 -11.31 14.39
C CYS A 140 4.27 -10.54 15.56
N PHE A 141 5.27 -9.70 15.30
CA PHE A 141 5.85 -8.85 16.33
C PHE A 141 4.80 -7.88 16.92
N ALA A 142 4.03 -7.19 16.08
CA ALA A 142 2.99 -6.27 16.54
C ALA A 142 1.93 -6.95 17.42
N PHE A 143 1.56 -8.20 17.12
CA PHE A 143 0.69 -9.01 17.99
C PHE A 143 1.32 -9.33 19.35
N THR A 144 2.63 -9.63 19.42
CA THR A 144 3.30 -9.86 20.71
C THR A 144 3.32 -8.63 21.62
N GLN A 145 3.25 -7.42 21.04
CA GLN A 145 3.24 -6.17 21.80
C GLN A 145 1.85 -5.79 22.31
N GLY A 146 0.80 -6.58 22.01
CA GLY A 146 -0.55 -6.36 22.51
C GLY A 146 -1.23 -5.08 22.02
N VAL A 147 -0.71 -4.47 20.93
CA VAL A 147 -1.18 -3.17 20.44
C VAL A 147 -2.33 -3.27 19.45
N PHE A 148 -2.73 -4.49 19.07
CA PHE A 148 -3.92 -4.68 18.24
C PHE A 148 -5.20 -4.60 19.08
N PRO A 149 -6.18 -3.75 18.68
CA PRO A 149 -7.54 -3.84 19.19
C PRO A 149 -8.07 -5.25 18.96
N LYS A 150 -8.78 -5.81 19.96
CA LYS A 150 -9.33 -7.16 19.86
C LYS A 150 -10.30 -7.25 18.67
N PRO A 151 -10.43 -8.42 18.02
CA PRO A 151 -11.30 -8.61 16.85
C PRO A 151 -12.71 -8.00 16.91
N PRO A 152 -13.40 -7.94 18.07
CA PRO A 152 -14.71 -7.30 18.19
C PRO A 152 -14.71 -5.78 17.93
N ASP A 153 -13.58 -5.10 18.07
CA ASP A 153 -13.45 -3.64 17.89
C ASP A 153 -13.09 -3.22 16.46
N PHE A 154 -12.76 -4.16 15.55
CA PHE A 154 -12.68 -3.85 14.10
C PHE A 154 -14.04 -3.40 13.53
N SER A 155 -15.14 -3.78 14.19
CA SER A 155 -16.51 -3.40 13.86
C SER A 155 -16.84 -1.94 14.20
N LYS A 156 -16.00 -1.27 15.01
CA LYS A 156 -16.22 0.10 15.51
C LYS A 156 -15.24 1.12 14.94
N LEU A 157 -14.24 0.68 14.19
CA LEU A 157 -13.36 1.59 13.47
C LEU A 157 -14.17 2.31 12.38
N PRO A 158 -14.10 3.65 12.27
CA PRO A 158 -14.75 4.42 11.20
C PRO A 158 -13.96 4.26 9.87
N ALA A 159 -13.57 3.03 9.56
CA ALA A 159 -13.09 2.66 8.24
C ALA A 159 -14.33 2.30 7.40
N PHE A 160 -14.74 3.24 6.53
CA PHE A 160 -15.83 3.06 5.57
C PHE A 160 -15.77 1.69 4.88
N ASP A 161 -14.57 1.19 4.56
CA ASP A 161 -14.37 -0.06 3.82
C ASP A 161 -14.70 -1.33 4.63
N ILE A 162 -14.33 -1.39 5.92
CA ILE A 162 -14.60 -2.57 6.76
C ILE A 162 -16.06 -2.57 7.20
N SER A 163 -16.58 -1.41 7.60
CA SER A 163 -17.98 -1.28 8.02
C SER A 163 -18.97 -1.46 6.86
N PHE A 164 -18.66 -1.00 5.64
CA PHE A 164 -19.54 -1.17 4.47
C PHE A 164 -19.67 -2.64 4.03
N PHE A 165 -18.56 -3.38 3.91
CA PHE A 165 -18.61 -4.81 3.54
C PHE A 165 -19.06 -5.71 4.70
N ALA A 166 -18.78 -5.34 5.97
CA ALA A 166 -19.31 -6.07 7.12
C ALA A 166 -20.82 -5.84 7.32
N SER A 167 -21.32 -4.63 7.07
CA SER A 167 -22.75 -4.31 7.11
C SER A 167 -23.52 -4.88 5.90
N HIS A 168 -22.87 -5.05 4.75
CA HIS A 168 -23.47 -5.61 3.53
C HIS A 168 -22.90 -6.99 3.18
N MET A 169 -22.86 -7.91 4.14
CA MET A 169 -22.34 -9.28 3.98
C MET A 169 -22.84 -10.02 2.71
N ARG A 170 -24.10 -9.79 2.31
CA ARG A 170 -24.68 -10.38 1.08
C ARG A 170 -24.07 -9.80 -0.20
N PHE A 171 -23.78 -8.50 -0.22
CA PHE A 171 -23.09 -7.84 -1.33
C PHE A 171 -21.63 -8.27 -1.41
N THR A 172 -20.94 -8.40 -0.27
CA THR A 172 -19.58 -8.95 -0.18
C THR A 172 -19.52 -10.36 -0.75
N LEU A 173 -20.43 -11.24 -0.32
CA LEU A 173 -20.53 -12.60 -0.83
C LEU A 173 -20.81 -12.59 -2.33
N LEU A 174 -21.72 -11.75 -2.83
CA LEU A 174 -21.99 -11.65 -4.26
C LEU A 174 -20.76 -11.19 -5.05
N VAL A 175 -20.05 -10.15 -4.61
CA VAL A 175 -18.84 -9.65 -5.27
C VAL A 175 -17.74 -10.72 -5.28
N VAL A 176 -17.49 -11.38 -4.15
CA VAL A 176 -16.49 -12.46 -4.05
C VAL A 176 -16.88 -13.65 -4.93
N THR A 177 -18.17 -14.01 -4.96
CA THR A 177 -18.65 -15.13 -5.77
C THR A 177 -18.58 -14.81 -7.27
N VAL A 178 -18.97 -13.59 -7.67
CA VAL A 178 -18.86 -13.12 -9.06
C VAL A 178 -17.40 -13.00 -9.47
N ALA A 179 -16.51 -12.50 -8.61
CA ALA A 179 -15.08 -12.45 -8.87
C ALA A 179 -14.48 -13.87 -8.99
N GLY A 180 -14.88 -14.79 -8.11
CA GLY A 180 -14.50 -16.20 -8.18
C GLY A 180 -15.00 -16.88 -9.45
N MET A 181 -16.24 -16.61 -9.86
CA MET A 181 -16.82 -17.16 -11.08
C MET A 181 -16.19 -16.54 -12.34
N ALA A 182 -15.90 -15.23 -12.34
CA ALA A 182 -15.15 -14.56 -13.40
C ALA A 182 -13.71 -15.08 -13.48
N PHE A 183 -13.08 -15.38 -12.34
CA PHE A 183 -11.77 -16.02 -12.29
C PHE A 183 -11.82 -17.43 -12.89
N LEU A 184 -12.81 -18.25 -12.51
CA LEU A 184 -12.99 -19.60 -13.04
C LEU A 184 -13.33 -19.61 -14.53
N VAL A 185 -14.21 -18.71 -14.99
CA VAL A 185 -14.58 -18.54 -16.41
C VAL A 185 -13.39 -18.01 -17.20
N GLY A 186 -12.67 -17.02 -16.69
CA GLY A 186 -11.44 -16.52 -17.30
C GLY A 186 -10.37 -17.61 -17.39
N PHE A 187 -10.22 -18.42 -16.35
CA PHE A 187 -9.32 -19.56 -16.31
C PHE A 187 -9.74 -20.66 -17.31
N ALA A 188 -11.03 -20.96 -17.41
CA ALA A 188 -11.57 -21.94 -18.34
C ALA A 188 -11.48 -21.48 -19.80
N LEU A 189 -11.72 -20.20 -20.10
CA LEU A 189 -11.60 -19.64 -21.45
C LEU A 189 -10.13 -19.51 -21.90
N LEU A 190 -9.21 -19.24 -20.96
CA LEU A 190 -7.77 -19.26 -21.23
C LEU A 190 -7.17 -20.67 -21.24
N SER A 191 -7.95 -21.72 -20.94
CA SER A 191 -7.49 -23.11 -20.86
C SER A 191 -6.80 -23.62 -22.14
N ALA A 192 -7.23 -23.15 -23.32
CA ALA A 192 -6.59 -23.49 -24.59
C ALA A 192 -5.16 -22.90 -24.74
N ARG A 193 -4.84 -21.82 -24.02
CA ARG A 193 -3.51 -21.19 -23.99
C ARG A 193 -2.73 -21.47 -22.71
N VAL A 194 -3.23 -22.35 -21.83
CA VAL A 194 -2.67 -22.64 -20.52
C VAL A 194 -1.21 -23.07 -20.61
N LYS A 195 -0.80 -23.95 -21.53
CA LYS A 195 0.61 -24.36 -21.63
C LYS A 195 1.55 -23.18 -21.95
N ALA A 196 1.18 -22.34 -22.92
CA ALA A 196 1.97 -21.16 -23.29
C ALA A 196 1.90 -20.04 -22.23
N PHE A 197 0.80 -19.95 -21.49
CA PHE A 197 0.64 -19.05 -20.35
C PHE A 197 1.51 -19.49 -19.18
N TRP A 198 1.44 -20.77 -18.80
CA TRP A 198 2.27 -21.36 -17.75
C TRP A 198 3.75 -21.30 -18.10
N GLY A 199 4.14 -21.47 -19.36
CA GLY A 199 5.53 -21.24 -19.80
C GLY A 199 6.00 -19.81 -19.51
N ARG A 200 5.15 -18.81 -19.78
CA ARG A 200 5.45 -17.39 -19.52
C ARG A 200 5.42 -17.01 -18.03
N VAL A 201 4.52 -17.59 -17.25
CA VAL A 201 4.48 -17.49 -15.78
C VAL A 201 5.73 -18.12 -15.18
N ARG A 202 6.10 -19.31 -15.67
CA ARG A 202 7.28 -20.05 -15.26
C ARG A 202 8.55 -19.23 -15.49
N GLN A 203 8.64 -18.58 -16.65
CA GLN A 203 9.72 -17.67 -17.02
C GLN A 203 9.81 -16.44 -16.09
N GLY A 204 8.68 -15.86 -15.67
CA GLY A 204 8.72 -14.71 -14.76
C GLY A 204 9.10 -15.09 -13.32
N LEU A 205 8.85 -16.34 -12.93
CA LEU A 205 9.26 -16.91 -11.64
C LEU A 205 10.67 -17.53 -11.67
N GLU A 206 11.43 -17.35 -12.76
CA GLU A 206 12.73 -18.01 -12.90
C GLU A 206 13.73 -17.55 -11.83
N ILE A 207 13.62 -16.30 -11.38
CA ILE A 207 14.46 -15.82 -10.27
C ILE A 207 14.19 -16.58 -8.98
N VAL A 208 12.94 -16.98 -8.69
CA VAL A 208 12.60 -17.73 -7.46
C VAL A 208 13.13 -19.16 -7.53
N ARG A 209 13.16 -19.73 -8.73
CA ARG A 209 13.74 -21.07 -8.94
C ARG A 209 15.24 -21.08 -8.71
N ASP A 210 15.94 -20.04 -9.14
CA ASP A 210 17.38 -19.90 -8.94
C ASP A 210 17.67 -19.31 -7.55
N PHE A 211 17.55 -20.14 -6.51
CA PHE A 211 17.65 -19.71 -5.12
C PHE A 211 18.95 -18.94 -4.76
N PRO A 212 20.15 -19.34 -5.25
CA PRO A 212 21.38 -18.56 -5.03
C PRO A 212 21.29 -17.15 -5.62
N ARG A 213 20.73 -17.02 -6.83
CA ARG A 213 20.55 -15.75 -7.52
C ARG A 213 19.46 -14.91 -6.87
N TYR A 214 18.34 -15.51 -6.47
CA TYR A 214 17.28 -14.88 -5.69
C TYR A 214 17.83 -14.23 -4.43
N ARG A 215 18.61 -14.99 -3.64
CA ARG A 215 19.15 -14.49 -2.36
C ARG A 215 20.08 -13.30 -2.57
N ARG A 216 20.95 -13.36 -3.59
CA ARG A 216 21.98 -12.35 -3.84
C ARG A 216 21.46 -11.11 -4.57
N GLU A 217 20.56 -11.27 -5.53
CA GLU A 217 20.13 -10.20 -6.43
C GLU A 217 18.75 -9.64 -6.11
N MET A 218 17.95 -10.32 -5.28
CA MET A 218 16.60 -9.87 -4.93
C MET A 218 16.42 -9.74 -3.43
N ALA A 219 16.61 -10.81 -2.67
CA ALA A 219 16.37 -10.80 -1.22
C ALA A 219 17.28 -9.81 -0.47
N SER A 220 18.55 -9.67 -0.88
CA SER A 220 19.50 -8.70 -0.30
C SER A 220 19.03 -7.25 -0.50
N TRP A 221 18.65 -6.88 -1.73
CA TRP A 221 18.16 -5.55 -2.07
C TRP A 221 16.81 -5.26 -1.44
N GLN A 222 15.97 -6.29 -1.32
CA GLN A 222 14.66 -6.16 -0.72
C GLN A 222 14.73 -6.04 0.80
N LEU A 223 15.61 -6.79 1.45
CA LEU A 223 15.95 -6.63 2.86
C LEU A 223 16.53 -5.23 3.11
N ALA A 224 17.50 -4.80 2.29
CA ALA A 224 18.05 -3.44 2.37
C ALA A 224 16.95 -2.38 2.19
N SER A 225 16.00 -2.59 1.28
CA SER A 225 14.86 -1.69 1.10
C SER A 225 13.97 -1.64 2.36
N TRP A 226 13.70 -2.79 2.99
CA TRP A 226 12.94 -2.86 4.24
C TRP A 226 13.65 -2.17 5.41
N VAL A 227 14.96 -2.35 5.52
CA VAL A 227 15.79 -1.65 6.53
C VAL A 227 15.79 -0.14 6.28
N ALA A 228 15.96 0.30 5.03
CA ALA A 228 15.87 1.72 4.67
C ALA A 228 14.49 2.31 4.95
N ARG A 229 13.42 1.54 4.69
CA ARG A 229 12.04 1.93 5.02
C ARG A 229 11.82 2.08 6.52
N PHE A 230 12.32 1.12 7.31
CA PHE A 230 12.27 1.17 8.77
C PHE A 230 13.04 2.38 9.32
N ALA A 231 14.26 2.58 8.85
CA ALA A 231 15.11 3.70 9.27
C ALA A 231 14.52 5.05 8.85
N SER A 232 13.88 5.13 7.69
CA SER A 232 13.14 6.31 7.25
C SER A 232 12.00 6.65 8.22
N TYR A 233 11.17 5.67 8.57
CA TYR A 233 10.09 5.89 9.53
C TYR A 233 10.59 6.23 10.93
N TRP A 234 11.70 5.63 11.36
CA TRP A 234 12.34 6.01 12.62
C TRP A 234 12.75 7.48 12.61
N ALA A 235 13.49 7.91 11.60
CA ALA A 235 13.97 9.28 11.47
C ALA A 235 12.81 10.28 11.32
N LEU A 236 11.72 9.90 10.63
CA LEU A 236 10.50 10.71 10.57
C LEU A 236 9.85 10.85 11.94
N LEU A 237 9.61 9.75 12.67
CA LEU A 237 9.02 9.80 14.00
C LEU A 237 9.85 10.61 15.00
N ASP A 238 11.17 10.52 14.88
CA ASP A 238 12.11 11.31 15.67
C ASP A 238 12.04 12.80 15.31
N ALA A 239 11.94 13.13 14.02
CA ALA A 239 11.73 14.51 13.58
C ALA A 239 10.47 15.13 14.18
N PHE A 240 9.36 14.37 14.24
CA PHE A 240 8.10 14.81 14.84
C PHE A 240 8.08 14.78 16.38
N HIS A 241 9.19 14.47 17.05
CA HIS A 241 9.29 14.38 18.52
C HIS A 241 8.29 13.39 19.17
N ILE A 242 7.79 12.43 18.39
CA ILE A 242 6.89 11.35 18.87
C ILE A 242 7.71 10.24 19.56
N GLY A 243 9.05 10.32 19.47
CA GLY A 243 10.01 9.38 20.02
C GLY A 243 10.25 8.23 19.06
N GLY A 244 11.44 8.23 18.42
CA GLY A 244 11.93 7.10 17.64
C GLY A 244 12.11 5.87 18.53
N SER A 245 11.09 5.02 18.58
CA SER A 245 11.12 3.75 19.31
C SER A 245 10.77 2.62 18.36
N VAL A 246 11.41 1.46 18.55
CA VAL A 246 11.18 0.24 17.77
C VAL A 246 9.69 -0.10 17.75
N ARG A 247 9.00 0.12 18.88
CA ARG A 247 7.56 -0.10 19.01
C ARG A 247 6.77 0.81 18.06
N ASN A 248 7.04 2.12 18.05
CA ASN A 248 6.29 3.08 17.24
C ASN A 248 6.48 2.84 15.74
N VAL A 249 7.72 2.57 15.31
CA VAL A 249 8.02 2.27 13.89
C VAL A 249 7.33 0.99 13.43
N LEU A 250 7.35 -0.05 14.26
CA LEU A 250 6.69 -1.32 13.92
C LEU A 250 5.18 -1.21 13.88
N LEU A 251 4.57 -0.33 14.68
CA LEU A 251 3.14 -0.04 14.60
C LEU A 251 2.77 0.66 13.31
N VAL A 252 3.51 1.69 12.90
CA VAL A 252 3.29 2.37 11.62
C VAL A 252 3.43 1.38 10.46
N LEU A 253 4.44 0.52 10.49
CA LEU A 253 4.61 -0.52 9.48
C LEU A 253 3.48 -1.56 9.50
N ALA A 254 3.01 -1.98 10.68
CA ALA A 254 1.90 -2.93 10.79
C ALA A 254 0.59 -2.34 10.23
N VAL A 255 0.28 -1.07 10.57
CA VAL A 255 -0.86 -0.33 10.01
C VAL A 255 -0.76 -0.26 8.50
N GLN A 256 0.43 0.03 7.97
CA GLN A 256 0.65 0.11 6.53
C GLN A 256 0.52 -1.25 5.82
N VAL A 257 0.99 -2.33 6.45
CA VAL A 257 0.80 -3.70 5.96
C VAL A 257 -0.70 -4.02 5.90
N ILE A 258 -1.48 -3.68 6.93
CA ILE A 258 -2.94 -3.87 6.92
C ILE A 258 -3.59 -3.04 5.83
N ALA A 259 -3.21 -1.76 5.70
CA ALA A 259 -3.72 -0.89 4.66
C ALA A 259 -3.43 -1.43 3.25
N SER A 260 -2.31 -2.13 3.06
CA SER A 260 -1.99 -2.78 1.78
C SER A 260 -2.84 -4.01 1.46
N VAL A 261 -3.41 -4.68 2.47
CA VAL A 261 -4.33 -5.82 2.28
C VAL A 261 -5.69 -5.34 1.78
N PHE A 262 -6.08 -4.12 2.12
CA PHE A 262 -7.35 -3.50 1.74
C PHE A 262 -7.14 -2.25 0.87
N PRO A 263 -6.70 -2.39 -0.40
CA PRO A 263 -6.32 -1.28 -1.26
C PRO A 263 -7.53 -0.54 -1.86
N PHE A 264 -8.54 -0.24 -1.04
CA PHE A 264 -9.79 0.39 -1.47
C PHE A 264 -9.77 1.92 -1.34
N THR A 265 -8.83 2.47 -0.57
CA THR A 265 -8.59 3.92 -0.42
C THR A 265 -7.24 4.35 -1.01
N PRO A 266 -7.12 5.56 -1.59
CA PRO A 266 -5.84 6.07 -2.10
C PRO A 266 -4.75 6.03 -1.03
N GLY A 267 -3.61 5.38 -1.31
CA GLY A 267 -2.51 5.22 -0.37
C GLY A 267 -2.84 4.45 0.94
N GLY A 268 -4.03 3.86 1.06
CA GLY A 268 -4.51 3.28 2.31
C GLY A 268 -4.86 4.32 3.39
N ALA A 269 -5.06 5.58 3.00
CA ALA A 269 -5.25 6.70 3.91
C ALA A 269 -6.44 6.50 4.87
N GLY A 270 -7.53 5.88 4.41
CA GLY A 270 -8.70 5.61 5.27
C GLY A 270 -8.41 4.62 6.40
N VAL A 271 -7.60 3.59 6.12
CA VAL A 271 -7.18 2.60 7.13
C VAL A 271 -6.13 3.20 8.08
N GLN A 272 -5.22 4.02 7.54
CA GLN A 272 -4.20 4.73 8.34
C GLN A 272 -4.83 5.74 9.31
N GLN A 273 -5.83 6.51 8.87
CA GLN A 273 -6.55 7.45 9.73
C GLN A 273 -7.36 6.72 10.81
N ALA A 274 -8.07 5.64 10.46
CA ALA A 274 -8.90 4.91 11.42
C ALA A 274 -8.07 4.27 12.56
N LEU A 275 -6.87 3.76 12.25
CA LEU A 275 -6.01 3.08 13.23
C LEU A 275 -5.11 4.03 14.03
N LEU A 276 -4.88 5.27 13.57
CA LEU A 276 -4.09 6.27 14.29
C LEU A 276 -4.95 7.23 15.13
N LEU A 277 -6.25 7.34 14.84
CA LEU A 277 -7.20 8.20 15.56
C LEU A 277 -8.08 7.44 16.57
N THR A 278 -7.78 6.17 16.84
CA THR A 278 -8.39 5.37 17.93
C THR A 278 -7.47 5.29 19.14
#